data_AF-A0A353HWH0-F1
#
_entry.id   AF-A0A353HWH0-F1
#
_cell.length_a   1.000
_cell.length_b   1.000
_cell.length_c   1.000
_cell.angle_alpha   90.00
_cell.angle_beta   90.00
_cell.angle_gamma   90.00
#
_symmetry.space_group_name_H-M   'P 1'
#
loop_
_entity.id
_entity.type
_entity.pdbx_description
1 polymer ?
#
loop_
_entity_poly.entity_id
_entity_poly.type
_entity_poly.pdbx_seq_one_letter_code
_entity_poly.pdbx_strand_id
1 'polypeptide(L)' 'MTQEQIQKSGLVTVGDILNTLSSSGSPAFSKGAVLTSNREMGGQFLDLRNLGSERLLVLVDGKRWTQSIGGYTDMST' A
#
# COMPACT_ATOMS: atom_id res chain seq x y z
N MET A 1 -9.20 10.85 8.54
CA MET A 1 -9.61 10.77 7.12
C MET A 1 -11.03 10.24 7.09
N THR A 2 -11.99 11.03 6.61
CA THR A 2 -13.41 10.62 6.49
C THR A 2 -13.74 10.23 5.05
N GLN A 3 -14.90 9.60 4.84
CA GLN A 3 -15.38 9.24 3.51
C GLN A 3 -15.49 10.47 2.59
N GLU A 4 -15.96 11.61 3.10
CA GLU A 4 -16.07 12.85 2.33
C GLU A 4 -14.70 13.40 1.93
N GLN A 5 -13.68 13.23 2.79
CA GLN A 5 -12.31 13.62 2.47
C GLN A 5 -11.72 12.74 1.36
N ILE A 6 -12.02 11.44 1.36
CA ILE A 6 -11.63 10.50 0.30
C ILE A 6 -12.31 10.86 -1.02
N GLN A 7 -13.61 11.12 -1.01
CA GLN A 7 -14.35 11.50 -2.23
C GLN A 7 -13.82 12.82 -2.82
N LYS A 8 -13.46 13.78 -1.96
CA LYS A 8 -12.87 15.06 -2.38
C LYS A 8 -11.46 14.93 -2.97
N SER A 9 -10.71 13.89 -2.63
CA SER A 9 -9.36 13.70 -3.19
C SER A 9 -9.40 13.27 -4.66
N GLY A 10 -10.52 12.70 -5.13
CA GLY A 10 -10.65 12.15 -6.48
C GLY A 10 -9.82 10.89 -6.73
N LEU A 11 -9.16 10.35 -5.70
CA LEU A 11 -8.33 9.16 -5.79
C LEU A 11 -9.21 7.91 -5.75
N VAL A 12 -8.94 6.98 -6.66
CA VAL A 12 -9.78 5.80 -6.88
C VAL A 12 -9.27 4.58 -6.10
N THR A 13 -7.97 4.51 -5.81
CA THR A 13 -7.37 3.38 -5.11
C THR A 13 -6.98 3.73 -3.68
N VAL A 14 -7.08 2.75 -2.78
CA VAL A 14 -6.69 2.91 -1.37
C VAL A 14 -5.21 3.26 -1.24
N GLY A 15 -4.35 2.64 -2.07
CA GLY A 15 -2.92 2.91 -2.05
C GLY A 15 -2.57 4.34 -2.43
N ASP A 16 -3.27 4.96 -3.39
CA ASP A 16 -3.02 6.35 -3.78
C ASP A 16 -3.40 7.32 -2.66
N ILE A 17 -4.51 7.03 -1.97
CA ILE A 17 -4.95 7.82 -0.82
C ILE A 17 -3.90 7.76 0.29
N LEU A 18 -3.38 6.56 0.59
CA LEU A 18 -2.42 6.38 1.68
C LEU A 18 -1.03 6.97 1.37
N ASN A 19 -0.66 7.08 0.10
CA ASN A 19 0.56 7.77 -0.34
C ASN A 19 0.53 9.30 -0.12
N THR A 20 -0.64 9.88 0.21
CA THR A 20 -0.73 11.32 0.53
C THR A 20 -0.37 11.65 1.98
N LEU A 21 -0.24 10.64 2.84
CA LEU A 21 0.13 10.87 4.24
C LEU A 21 1.59 11.31 4.34
N SER A 22 1.90 12.33 5.14
CA SER A 22 3.29 12.76 5.36
C SER A 22 4.19 11.69 5.98
N SER A 23 3.60 10.59 6.48
CA SER A 23 4.32 9.44 7.03
C SER A 23 4.56 8.31 6.01
N SER A 24 4.09 8.43 4.76
CA SER A 24 4.37 7.47 3.70
C SER A 24 5.83 7.60 3.24
N GLY A 25 6.59 6.51 3.37
CA GLY A 25 7.91 6.36 2.78
C GLY A 25 7.85 5.85 1.34
N SER A 26 9.02 5.57 0.75
CA SER A 26 9.11 4.93 -0.56
C SER A 26 8.86 3.42 -0.42
N PRO A 27 7.85 2.85 -1.10
CA PRO A 27 7.62 1.41 -1.04
C PRO A 27 8.71 0.63 -1.77
N ALA A 28 8.90 -0.64 -1.37
CA ALA A 28 9.91 -1.53 -1.97
C ALA A 28 9.57 -1.93 -3.42
N PHE A 29 8.28 -1.98 -3.77
CA PHE A 29 7.77 -2.27 -5.11
C PHE A 29 6.70 -1.25 -5.50
N SER A 30 6.50 -1.05 -6.80
CA SER A 30 5.49 -0.13 -7.33
C SER A 30 4.82 -0.72 -8.56
N LYS A 31 3.63 -0.21 -8.91
CA LYS A 31 2.90 -0.59 -10.13
C LYS A 31 3.75 -0.48 -11.41
N GLY A 32 4.70 0.46 -11.46
CA GLY A 32 5.58 0.69 -12.61
C GLY A 32 6.82 -0.21 -12.64
N ALA A 33 7.22 -0.77 -11.50
CA ALA A 33 8.24 -1.79 -11.46
C ALA A 33 7.60 -3.10 -11.88
N VAL A 34 7.60 -3.39 -13.20
CA VAL A 34 7.16 -4.66 -13.84
C VAL A 34 8.32 -5.49 -14.39
N LEU A 35 9.54 -4.93 -14.43
CA LEU A 35 10.72 -5.53 -15.07
C LEU A 35 11.64 -6.33 -14.12
N THR A 36 11.45 -6.22 -12.81
CA THR A 36 12.20 -7.04 -11.84
C THR A 36 11.56 -8.44 -11.74
N SER A 37 12.34 -9.53 -11.76
CA SER A 37 11.74 -10.88 -11.64
C SER A 37 11.40 -11.20 -10.18
N ASN A 38 10.29 -10.64 -9.68
CA ASN A 38 9.78 -10.87 -8.33
C ASN A 38 8.27 -11.21 -8.37
N ARG A 39 7.76 -11.83 -7.30
CA ARG A 39 6.35 -12.18 -7.13
C ARG A 39 5.47 -10.96 -6.83
N GLU A 40 6.04 -9.95 -6.21
CA GLU A 40 5.33 -8.73 -5.76
C GLU A 40 5.25 -7.66 -6.88
N MET A 41 5.56 -8.04 -8.12
CA MET A 41 5.67 -7.14 -9.26
C MET A 41 4.33 -6.66 -9.76
N GLY A 42 4.25 -5.36 -10.10
CA GLY A 42 2.99 -4.73 -10.51
C GLY A 42 1.99 -4.51 -9.36
N GLY A 43 2.31 -4.91 -8.12
CA GLY A 43 1.49 -4.64 -6.93
C GLY A 43 1.63 -3.20 -6.43
N GLN A 44 0.72 -2.81 -5.53
CA GLN A 44 0.77 -1.52 -4.84
C GLN A 44 1.02 -1.73 -3.36
N PHE A 45 2.18 -1.27 -2.88
CA PHE A 45 2.58 -1.41 -1.49
C PHE A 45 2.80 -0.05 -0.87
N LEU A 46 2.79 -0.01 0.46
CA LEU A 46 3.02 1.19 1.24
C LEU A 46 4.16 0.92 2.22
N ASP A 47 5.05 1.89 2.40
CA ASP A 47 5.96 1.94 3.54
C ASP A 47 5.52 3.08 4.44
N LEU A 48 5.45 2.84 5.75
CA LEU A 48 5.22 3.88 6.74
C LEU A 48 6.50 4.10 7.52
N ARG A 49 7.02 5.34 7.43
CA ARG A 49 8.21 5.80 8.16
C ARG A 49 9.51 5.07 7.79
N ASN A 50 9.58 4.52 6.57
CA ASN A 50 10.78 3.88 6.02
C ASN A 50 11.25 2.67 6.87
N LEU A 51 10.27 1.86 7.31
CA LEU A 51 10.50 0.65 8.11
C LEU A 51 10.48 -0.62 7.27
N GLY A 52 10.17 -0.52 5.97
CA GLY A 52 9.95 -1.65 5.07
C GLY A 52 8.46 -1.94 4.90
N SER A 53 8.06 -2.18 3.64
CA SER A 53 6.67 -2.50 3.29
C SER A 53 6.19 -3.84 3.86
N GLU A 54 7.10 -4.73 4.26
CA GLU A 54 6.81 -6.00 4.95
C GLU A 54 6.42 -5.81 6.43
N ARG A 55 6.74 -4.65 7.02
CA ARG A 55 6.48 -4.35 8.44
C ARG A 55 5.17 -3.59 8.68
N LEU A 56 4.30 -3.58 7.68
CA LEU A 56 3.04 -2.87 7.72
C LEU A 56 1.91 -3.79 8.16
N LEU A 57 1.16 -3.39 9.19
CA LEU A 57 -0.04 -4.09 9.65
C LEU A 57 -1.28 -3.47 9.00
N VAL A 58 -1.90 -4.20 8.06
CA VAL A 58 -3.21 -3.84 7.51
C VAL A 58 -4.30 -4.61 8.24
N LEU A 59 -5.28 -3.88 8.76
CA LEU A 59 -6.50 -4.44 9.33
C LEU A 59 -7.70 -3.93 8.52
N VAL A 60 -8.60 -4.84 8.18
CA VAL A 60 -9.94 -4.53 7.66
C VAL A 60 -10.94 -5.09 8.66
N ASP A 61 -11.79 -4.22 9.20
CA ASP A 61 -12.77 -4.56 10.26
C ASP A 61 -12.13 -5.30 11.46
N GLY A 62 -10.93 -4.88 11.85
CA GLY A 62 -10.17 -5.47 12.95
C GLY A 62 -9.50 -6.81 12.63
N LYS A 63 -9.61 -7.33 11.41
CA LYS A 63 -8.95 -8.57 10.96
C LYS A 63 -7.75 -8.26 10.09
N ARG A 64 -6.67 -9.02 10.29
CA ARG A 64 -5.45 -8.92 9.47
C ARG A 64 -5.77 -9.23 8.02
N TRP A 65 -5.44 -8.30 7.13
CA TRP A 65 -5.55 -8.50 5.69
C TRP A 65 -4.48 -9.47 5.18
N THR A 66 -4.75 -10.12 4.05
CA THR A 66 -3.83 -11.13 3.49
C THR A 66 -2.49 -10.51 3.11
N GLN A 67 -1.42 -11.28 3.30
CA GLN A 67 -0.04 -10.89 2.97
C GLN A 67 0.57 -11.94 2.03
N SER A 68 1.49 -11.50 1.18
CA SER A 68 2.31 -12.42 0.40
C SER A 68 3.30 -13.17 1.29
N ILE A 69 3.97 -14.18 0.71
CA ILE A 69 4.99 -14.96 1.41
C ILE A 69 6.15 -14.05 1.88
N GLY A 70 6.40 -12.94 1.18
CA GLY A 70 7.39 -11.94 1.56
C GLY A 70 6.94 -10.97 2.66
N GLY A 71 5.71 -11.12 3.19
CA GLY A 71 5.14 -10.23 4.21
C GLY A 71 4.52 -8.95 3.65
N TYR A 72 4.42 -8.82 2.32
CA TYR A 72 3.87 -7.62 1.69
C TYR A 72 2.36 -7.67 1.60
N THR A 73 1.71 -6.52 1.76
CA THR A 73 0.26 -6.38 1.59
C THR A 73 -0.04 -5.59 0.33
N ASP A 74 -0.62 -6.24 -0.67
CA ASP A 74 -1.02 -5.59 -1.92
C ASP A 74 -2.33 -4.80 -1.75
N MET A 75 -2.26 -3.50 -2.02
CA MET A 75 -3.33 -2.51 -1.89
C MET A 75 -3.87 -2.05 -3.26
N SER A 76 -3.63 -2.83 -4.32
CA SER A 76 -4.09 -2.55 -5.68
C SER A 76 -5.61 -2.71 -5.92
N THR A 77 -6.41 -2.75 -4.85
CA THR A 77 -7.87 -2.95 -4.87
C THR A 77 -8.67 -1.70 -5.21
#